data_AF-A0A7C2K4P9-F1
#
_entry.id   AF-A0A7C2K4P9-F1
#
_cell.length_a   1.000
_cell.length_b   1.000
_cell.length_c   1.000
_cell.angle_alpha   90.00
_cell.angle_beta   90.00
_cell.angle_gamma   90.00
#
_symmetry.space_group_name_H-M   'P 1'
#
loop_
_entity.id
_entity.type
_entity.pdbx_description
1 polymer ?
#
loop_
_entity_poly.entity_id
_entity_poly.type
_entity_poly.pdbx_seq_one_letter_code
_entity_poly.pdbx_strand_id
1 'polypeptide(L)'
;NPVFTDLQNAGLDVYWANVSSPYNLLHAKVMIIDTTYVITGSMNWSNNGTSYNDENLVIIRNSEIARLYWDWFKFHYTAAGGYLDISEFSSRRGIIASPNPFTGFVKFSRANLSVFDVNGREIKRIGEEKYWDGRDFQGKTVHPGVYFVRDERGTILGKIIKIR
;
A
#
# COMPACT_ATOMS: atom_id res chain seq x y z
N ASN A 1 -24.05 13.64 -9.07
CA ASN A 1 -24.40 12.23 -8.77
C ASN A 1 -25.01 12.24 -7.38
N PRO A 2 -26.29 11.89 -7.19
CA PRO A 2 -26.99 12.03 -5.91
C PRO A 2 -26.33 11.22 -4.79
N VAL A 3 -25.88 9.99 -5.06
CA VAL A 3 -25.18 9.15 -4.08
C VAL A 3 -23.90 9.82 -3.58
N PHE A 4 -23.14 10.45 -4.46
CA PHE A 4 -21.93 11.19 -4.08
C PHE A 4 -22.26 12.31 -3.09
N THR A 5 -23.29 13.11 -3.40
CA THR A 5 -23.73 14.22 -2.56
C THR A 5 -24.30 13.73 -1.22
N ASP A 6 -25.06 12.65 -1.22
CA ASP A 6 -25.66 12.08 -0.01
C ASP A 6 -24.59 11.58 0.98
N LEU A 7 -23.54 10.91 0.47
CA LEU A 7 -22.44 10.44 1.31
C LEU A 7 -21.63 11.61 1.88
N GLN A 8 -21.36 12.65 1.08
CA GLN A 8 -20.70 13.86 1.58
C GLN A 8 -21.55 14.56 2.66
N ASN A 9 -22.86 14.68 2.44
CA ASN A 9 -23.77 15.26 3.43
C ASN A 9 -23.85 14.44 4.72
N ALA A 10 -23.62 13.12 4.65
CA ALA A 10 -23.49 12.24 5.80
C ALA A 10 -22.13 12.37 6.53
N GLY A 11 -21.24 13.25 6.07
CA GLY A 11 -19.93 13.50 6.67
C GLY A 11 -18.86 12.47 6.27
N LEU A 12 -19.11 11.66 5.25
CA LEU A 12 -18.10 10.75 4.71
C LEU A 12 -17.17 11.50 3.77
N ASP A 13 -15.89 11.13 3.81
CA ASP A 13 -14.90 11.74 2.94
C ASP A 13 -14.89 11.04 1.57
N VAL A 14 -15.44 11.72 0.56
CA VAL A 14 -15.71 11.16 -0.76
C VAL A 14 -15.17 12.08 -1.84
N TYR A 15 -14.38 11.51 -2.74
CA TYR A 15 -13.72 12.22 -3.83
C TYR A 15 -13.96 11.54 -5.17
N TRP A 16 -14.05 12.35 -6.22
CA TRP A 16 -13.92 11.85 -7.58
C TRP A 16 -12.47 11.48 -7.86
N ALA A 17 -12.26 10.30 -8.45
CA ALA A 17 -10.92 9.85 -8.79
C ALA A 17 -10.25 10.83 -9.77
N ASN A 18 -9.08 11.34 -9.40
CA ASN A 18 -8.22 12.12 -10.27
C ASN A 18 -7.11 11.20 -10.81
N VAL A 19 -7.40 10.52 -11.93
CA VAL A 19 -6.52 9.49 -12.50
C VAL A 19 -6.01 9.89 -13.87
N SER A 20 -4.69 9.87 -14.04
CA SER A 20 -4.05 9.91 -15.35
C SER A 20 -3.78 8.47 -15.80
N SER A 21 -4.69 7.93 -16.59
CA SER A 21 -4.67 6.57 -17.13
C SER A 21 -5.10 6.62 -18.59
N PRO A 22 -4.64 5.72 -19.48
CA PRO A 22 -5.08 5.70 -20.87
C PRO A 22 -6.60 5.66 -21.07
N TYR A 23 -7.35 5.22 -20.05
CA TYR A 23 -8.82 5.21 -20.06
C TYR A 23 -9.46 6.28 -19.15
N ASN A 24 -8.65 7.09 -18.46
CA ASN A 24 -9.08 8.13 -17.51
C ASN A 24 -10.11 7.65 -16.46
N LEU A 25 -10.04 6.38 -16.05
CA LEU A 25 -11.01 5.75 -15.13
C LEU A 25 -10.32 4.95 -14.04
N LEU A 26 -10.87 5.03 -12.82
CA LEU A 26 -10.55 4.14 -11.71
C LEU A 26 -11.51 2.94 -11.77
N HIS A 27 -11.07 1.83 -12.36
CA HIS A 27 -11.93 0.66 -12.61
C HIS A 27 -11.86 -0.43 -11.53
N ALA A 28 -11.02 -0.25 -10.50
CA ALA A 28 -10.89 -1.22 -9.42
C ALA A 28 -12.14 -1.24 -8.54
N LYS A 29 -12.60 -2.43 -8.15
CA LYS A 29 -13.66 -2.63 -7.15
C LYS A 29 -13.03 -3.25 -5.92
N VAL A 30 -12.61 -2.39 -4.99
CA VAL A 30 -11.85 -2.77 -3.79
C VAL A 30 -12.46 -2.17 -2.52
N MET A 31 -12.65 -2.98 -1.48
CA MET A 31 -12.93 -2.53 -0.13
C MET A 31 -11.85 -3.06 0.83
N ILE A 32 -11.36 -2.18 1.72
CA ILE A 32 -10.33 -2.49 2.70
C ILE A 32 -10.93 -2.25 4.09
N ILE A 33 -10.87 -3.25 4.96
CA ILE A 33 -11.45 -3.17 6.31
C ILE A 33 -10.34 -3.42 7.33
N ASP A 34 -10.17 -2.48 8.26
CA ASP A 34 -9.23 -2.53 9.40
C ASP A 34 -7.78 -2.87 9.03
N THR A 35 -7.37 -2.65 7.78
CA THR A 35 -6.10 -3.11 7.20
C THR A 35 -5.83 -4.60 7.41
N THR A 36 -6.89 -5.40 7.45
CA THR A 36 -6.85 -6.85 7.68
C THR A 36 -7.57 -7.61 6.57
N TYR A 37 -8.70 -7.09 6.10
CA TYR A 37 -9.48 -7.70 5.03
C TYR A 37 -9.41 -6.86 3.76
N VAL A 38 -9.31 -7.54 2.62
CA VAL A 38 -9.55 -6.98 1.30
C VAL A 38 -10.67 -7.75 0.64
N ILE A 39 -11.65 -7.01 0.14
CA ILE A 39 -12.68 -7.53 -0.75
C ILE A 39 -12.39 -6.96 -2.13
N THR A 40 -12.23 -7.83 -3.12
CA THR A 40 -11.86 -7.43 -4.49
C THR A 40 -12.38 -8.44 -5.51
N GLY A 41 -12.40 -8.07 -6.79
CA GLY A 41 -12.80 -8.96 -7.88
C GLY A 41 -13.23 -8.19 -9.12
N SER A 42 -13.97 -8.86 -10.01
CA SER A 42 -14.65 -8.19 -11.12
C SER A 42 -15.96 -7.52 -10.68
N MET A 43 -16.50 -7.92 -9.51
CA MET A 43 -17.85 -7.53 -9.09
C MET A 43 -18.01 -6.03 -8.79
N ASN A 44 -19.00 -5.39 -9.39
CA ASN A 44 -19.43 -4.04 -9.00
C ASN A 44 -20.41 -4.10 -7.82
N TRP A 45 -20.37 -3.12 -6.90
CA TRP A 45 -21.38 -2.99 -5.84
C TRP A 45 -22.70 -2.45 -6.38
N SER A 46 -23.44 -3.32 -7.06
CA SER A 46 -24.73 -3.02 -7.68
C SER A 46 -25.60 -4.27 -7.69
N ASN A 47 -26.92 -4.10 -7.82
CA ASN A 47 -27.86 -5.23 -7.92
C ASN A 47 -27.54 -6.14 -9.12
N ASN A 48 -27.04 -5.57 -10.22
CA ASN A 48 -26.65 -6.34 -11.40
C ASN A 48 -25.43 -7.22 -11.13
N GLY A 49 -24.42 -6.67 -10.45
CA GLY A 49 -23.21 -7.41 -10.09
C GLY A 49 -23.47 -8.56 -9.12
N THR A 50 -24.46 -8.43 -8.24
CA THR A 50 -24.79 -9.48 -7.26
C THR A 50 -25.76 -10.54 -7.78
N SER A 51 -26.65 -10.20 -8.72
CA SER A 51 -27.81 -11.05 -9.04
C SER A 51 -27.91 -11.50 -10.50
N TYR A 52 -27.15 -10.88 -11.42
CA TYR A 52 -27.35 -11.09 -12.86
C TYR A 52 -26.06 -11.32 -13.64
N ASN A 53 -24.99 -10.59 -13.34
CA ASN A 53 -23.74 -10.70 -14.08
C ASN A 53 -22.90 -11.89 -13.58
N ASP A 54 -22.17 -12.52 -14.50
CA ASP A 54 -21.12 -13.48 -14.17
C ASP A 54 -19.88 -12.75 -13.64
N GLU A 55 -19.90 -12.38 -12.36
CA GLU A 55 -18.82 -11.67 -11.67
C GLU A 55 -18.22 -12.53 -10.54
N ASN A 56 -16.98 -12.23 -10.16
CA ASN A 56 -16.31 -12.89 -9.04
C ASN A 56 -16.05 -11.89 -7.90
N LEU A 57 -16.11 -12.41 -6.66
CA LEU A 57 -15.76 -11.71 -5.44
C LEU A 57 -14.80 -12.57 -4.63
N VAL A 58 -13.69 -11.99 -4.18
CA VAL A 58 -12.70 -12.65 -3.33
C VAL A 58 -12.56 -11.86 -2.05
N ILE A 59 -12.61 -12.55 -0.92
CA ILE A 59 -12.36 -11.99 0.41
C ILE A 59 -11.04 -12.56 0.92
N ILE A 60 -10.07 -11.67 1.13
CA ILE A 60 -8.73 -12.01 1.57
C ILE A 60 -8.55 -11.51 3.00
N ARG A 61 -8.34 -12.43 3.95
CA ARG A 61 -7.95 -12.10 5.33
C ARG A 61 -6.44 -12.20 5.47
N ASN A 62 -5.74 -11.11 5.18
CA ASN A 62 -4.29 -11.03 5.31
C ASN A 62 -3.85 -9.57 5.43
N SER A 63 -3.24 -9.21 6.57
CA SER A 63 -2.83 -7.84 6.86
C SER A 63 -1.72 -7.32 5.93
N GLU A 64 -0.85 -8.19 5.41
CA GLU A 64 0.18 -7.77 4.46
C GLU A 64 -0.45 -7.39 3.11
N ILE A 65 -1.37 -8.22 2.60
CA ILE A 65 -2.09 -7.93 1.36
C ILE A 65 -2.96 -6.67 1.54
N ALA A 66 -3.68 -6.57 2.65
CA ALA A 66 -4.48 -5.39 2.96
C ALA A 66 -3.65 -4.11 3.00
N ARG A 67 -2.40 -4.19 3.46
CA ARG A 67 -1.49 -3.04 3.46
C ARG A 67 -1.07 -2.61 2.05
N LEU A 68 -0.86 -3.56 1.14
CA LEU A 68 -0.57 -3.24 -0.27
C LEU A 68 -1.74 -2.51 -0.94
N TYR A 69 -2.97 -3.00 -0.75
CA TYR A 69 -4.18 -2.33 -1.24
C TYR A 69 -4.39 -0.97 -0.57
N TRP A 70 -4.03 -0.84 0.71
CA TRP A 70 -4.10 0.42 1.44
C TRP A 70 -3.12 1.43 0.86
N ASP A 71 -1.86 1.05 0.62
CA ASP A 71 -0.87 1.95 0.01
C ASP A 71 -1.31 2.42 -1.39
N TRP A 72 -1.92 1.53 -2.17
CA TRP A 72 -2.56 1.88 -3.44
C TRP A 72 -3.74 2.86 -3.27
N PHE A 73 -4.64 2.60 -2.31
CA PHE A 73 -5.76 3.50 -2.02
C PHE A 73 -5.27 4.89 -1.61
N LYS A 74 -4.29 4.98 -0.70
CA LYS A 74 -3.72 6.26 -0.24
C LYS A 74 -3.18 7.10 -1.40
N PHE A 75 -2.44 6.47 -2.31
CA PHE A 75 -1.92 7.15 -3.49
C PHE A 75 -3.05 7.80 -4.31
N HIS A 76 -4.12 7.06 -4.60
CA HIS A 76 -5.26 7.59 -5.36
C HIS A 76 -6.10 8.59 -4.57
N TYR A 77 -6.30 8.36 -3.28
CA TYR A 77 -7.07 9.23 -2.40
C TYR A 77 -6.44 10.61 -2.28
N THR A 78 -5.12 10.65 -2.02
CA THR A 78 -4.36 11.90 -1.96
C THR A 78 -4.31 12.62 -3.30
N ALA A 79 -4.15 11.90 -4.42
CA ALA A 79 -4.22 12.49 -5.76
C ALA A 79 -5.60 13.12 -6.08
N ALA A 80 -6.67 12.59 -5.49
CA ALA A 80 -8.02 13.11 -5.59
C ALA A 80 -8.31 14.31 -4.66
N GLY A 81 -7.33 14.72 -3.85
CA GLY A 81 -7.45 15.84 -2.91
C GLY A 81 -7.74 15.45 -1.46
N GLY A 82 -7.83 14.14 -1.17
CA GLY A 82 -8.02 13.63 0.18
C GLY A 82 -6.79 13.79 1.06
N TYR A 83 -7.02 13.98 2.37
CA TYR A 83 -5.97 14.11 3.37
C TYR A 83 -6.04 12.95 4.36
N LEU A 84 -4.90 12.31 4.63
CA LEU A 84 -4.78 11.25 5.63
C LEU A 84 -3.76 11.67 6.67
N ASP A 85 -4.18 11.69 7.94
CA ASP A 85 -3.24 11.89 9.03
C ASP A 85 -2.37 10.64 9.20
N ILE A 86 -1.06 10.81 9.05
CA ILE A 86 -0.06 9.76 9.13
C ILE A 86 0.10 9.25 10.59
N SER A 87 -0.38 10.01 11.57
CA SER A 87 -0.23 9.71 13.00
C SER A 87 -0.97 8.45 13.46
N GLU A 88 -2.16 8.16 12.92
CA GLU A 88 -3.01 7.02 13.34
C GLU A 88 -2.38 5.63 13.10
N PHE A 89 -1.45 5.51 12.15
CA PHE A 89 -0.87 4.23 11.74
C PHE A 89 0.45 3.84 12.42
N SER A 90 1.05 4.76 13.18
CA SER A 90 2.32 4.50 13.90
C SER A 90 2.17 3.47 15.03
N SER A 91 0.95 3.10 15.39
CA SER A 91 0.59 2.30 16.57
C SER A 91 0.63 0.77 16.35
N ARG A 92 0.68 0.25 15.11
CA ARG A 92 0.75 -1.20 14.84
C ARG A 92 2.18 -1.62 14.47
N ARG A 93 2.67 -2.70 15.09
CA ARG A 93 4.05 -3.29 15.10
C ARG A 93 4.87 -3.36 13.79
N GLY A 94 4.35 -2.93 12.64
CA GLY A 94 5.04 -2.95 11.35
C GLY A 94 5.69 -1.63 10.95
N ILE A 95 6.20 -1.60 9.73
CA ILE A 95 6.79 -0.41 9.09
C ILE A 95 5.94 0.05 7.90
N ILE A 96 5.77 1.36 7.69
CA ILE A 96 5.31 1.88 6.40
C ILE A 96 6.56 2.09 5.55
N ALA A 97 6.58 1.48 4.38
CA ALA A 97 7.61 1.68 3.38
C ALA A 97 6.93 2.17 2.09
N SER A 98 7.25 3.37 1.62
CA SER A 98 6.58 3.99 0.47
C SER A 98 7.56 4.76 -0.44
N PRO A 99 7.47 4.63 -1.77
CA PRO A 99 6.59 3.69 -2.49
C PRO A 99 7.00 2.24 -2.25
N ASN A 100 6.03 1.31 -2.33
CA ASN A 100 6.28 -0.14 -2.26
C ASN A 100 5.23 -0.88 -3.11
N PRO A 101 5.59 -1.45 -4.28
CA PRO A 101 6.94 -1.62 -4.81
C PRO A 101 7.65 -0.31 -5.18
N PHE A 102 8.99 -0.33 -5.20
CA PHE A 102 9.82 0.83 -5.60
C PHE A 102 10.77 0.50 -6.76
N THR A 103 11.12 1.53 -7.53
CA THR A 103 12.15 1.49 -8.59
C THR A 103 13.40 2.25 -8.17
N GLY A 104 13.24 3.54 -7.86
CA GLY A 104 14.34 4.42 -7.43
C GLY A 104 14.60 4.31 -5.94
N PHE A 105 13.59 4.66 -5.14
CA PHE A 105 13.76 4.72 -3.69
C PHE A 105 12.51 4.34 -2.92
N VAL A 106 12.71 4.03 -1.65
CA VAL A 106 11.67 3.80 -0.65
C VAL A 106 11.98 4.57 0.62
N LYS A 107 10.96 5.21 1.19
CA LYS A 107 11.00 5.90 2.49
C LYS A 107 10.32 5.06 3.55
N PHE A 108 10.84 5.09 4.77
CA PHE A 108 10.34 4.33 5.92
C PHE A 108 9.68 5.25 6.95
N SER A 109 8.68 4.75 7.67
CA SER A 109 8.04 5.52 8.75
C SER A 109 8.90 5.67 10.02
N ARG A 110 10.01 4.93 10.14
CA ARG A 110 10.92 5.02 11.29
C ARG A 110 12.36 4.71 10.89
N ALA A 111 13.31 5.10 11.75
CA ALA A 111 14.74 4.86 11.62
C ALA A 111 15.16 3.53 12.30
N ASN A 112 16.46 3.27 12.35
CA ASN A 112 17.08 2.12 13.01
C ASN A 112 16.52 0.79 12.51
N LEU A 113 16.57 0.62 11.18
CA LEU A 113 16.11 -0.57 10.49
C LEU A 113 17.26 -1.27 9.77
N SER A 114 17.14 -2.58 9.62
CA SER A 114 18.02 -3.37 8.77
C SER A 114 17.22 -4.03 7.66
N VAL A 115 17.71 -3.93 6.43
CA VAL A 115 17.12 -4.55 5.24
C VAL A 115 17.90 -5.82 4.92
N PHE A 116 17.17 -6.90 4.64
CA PHE A 116 17.71 -8.23 4.34
C PHE A 116 17.18 -8.73 2.99
N ASP A 117 18.01 -9.45 2.23
CA ASP A 117 17.53 -10.22 1.09
C ASP A 117 16.82 -11.52 1.52
N VAL A 118 16.26 -12.24 0.54
CA VAL A 118 15.52 -13.49 0.79
C VAL A 118 16.38 -14.62 1.37
N ASN A 119 17.71 -14.53 1.23
CA ASN A 119 18.65 -15.49 1.81
C ASN A 119 19.04 -15.11 3.25
N GLY A 120 18.46 -14.03 3.79
CA GLY A 120 18.75 -13.56 5.14
C GLY A 120 20.07 -12.80 5.26
N ARG A 121 20.68 -12.37 4.16
CA ARG A 121 21.87 -11.50 4.19
C ARG A 121 21.45 -10.05 4.39
N GLU A 122 22.06 -9.38 5.36
CA GLU A 122 21.87 -7.94 5.58
C GLU A 122 22.48 -7.17 4.41
N ILE A 123 21.70 -6.29 3.78
CA ILE A 123 22.13 -5.53 2.60
C ILE A 123 22.26 -4.03 2.86
N LYS A 124 21.52 -3.49 3.84
CA LYS A 124 21.54 -2.06 4.17
C LYS A 124 21.02 -1.80 5.58
N ARG A 125 21.57 -0.79 6.26
CA ARG A 125 20.99 -0.18 7.47
C ARG A 125 20.38 1.18 7.14
N ILE A 126 19.23 1.46 7.73
CA ILE A 126 18.47 2.70 7.57
C ILE A 126 18.57 3.49 8.87
N GLY A 127 19.21 4.65 8.80
CA GLY A 127 19.33 5.59 9.91
C GLY A 127 18.23 6.64 9.91
N GLU A 128 18.56 7.82 10.43
CA GLU A 128 17.64 8.95 10.57
C GLU A 128 17.13 9.51 9.24
N GLU A 129 17.82 9.22 8.13
CA GLU A 129 17.37 9.57 6.79
C GLU A 129 16.09 8.82 6.38
N LYS A 130 15.79 7.68 7.02
CA LYS A 130 14.58 6.86 6.80
C LYS A 130 14.34 6.56 5.32
N TYR A 131 15.41 6.31 4.58
CA TYR A 131 15.39 6.24 3.13
C TYR A 131 16.35 5.17 2.62
N TRP A 132 15.95 4.48 1.55
CA TRP A 132 16.83 3.59 0.79
C TRP A 132 16.68 3.80 -0.71
N ASP A 133 17.80 3.95 -1.40
CA ASP A 133 17.93 4.12 -2.85
C ASP A 133 18.08 2.79 -3.63
N GLY A 134 17.91 1.65 -2.94
CA GLY A 134 18.08 0.34 -3.54
C GLY A 134 19.55 -0.05 -3.78
N ARG A 135 20.52 0.56 -3.08
CA ARG A 135 21.94 0.13 -3.11
C ARG A 135 22.35 -0.61 -1.84
N ASP A 136 23.21 -1.61 -1.96
CA ASP A 136 23.77 -2.34 -0.82
C ASP A 136 24.87 -1.54 -0.08
N PHE A 137 25.50 -2.15 0.92
CA PHE A 137 26.63 -1.57 1.65
C PHE A 137 27.84 -1.21 0.78
N GLN A 138 27.99 -1.83 -0.40
CA GLN A 138 29.06 -1.54 -1.35
C GLN A 138 28.65 -0.46 -2.37
N GLY A 139 27.44 0.09 -2.26
CA GLY A 139 26.90 1.07 -3.21
C GLY A 139 26.44 0.46 -4.53
N LYS A 140 26.35 -0.87 -4.63
CA LYS A 140 25.86 -1.58 -5.81
C LYS A 140 24.34 -1.66 -5.77
N THR A 141 23.68 -1.37 -6.89
CA THR A 141 22.23 -1.55 -7.03
C THR A 141 21.86 -3.02 -6.81
N VAL A 142 20.93 -3.27 -5.89
CA VAL A 142 20.44 -4.62 -5.62
C VAL A 142 19.47 -5.08 -6.72
N HIS A 143 19.36 -6.39 -6.92
CA HIS A 143 18.48 -6.95 -7.94
C HIS A 143 17.00 -6.65 -7.63
N PRO A 144 16.12 -6.57 -8.64
CA PRO A 144 14.69 -6.64 -8.42
C PRO A 144 14.33 -7.88 -7.59
N GLY A 145 13.44 -7.73 -6.62
CA GLY A 145 13.12 -8.80 -5.68
C GLY A 145 12.45 -8.33 -4.40
N VAL A 146 12.19 -9.31 -3.52
CA VAL A 146 11.62 -9.09 -2.20
C VAL A 146 12.75 -8.92 -1.18
N TYR A 147 12.58 -7.96 -0.29
CA TYR A 147 13.49 -7.67 0.82
C TYR A 147 12.70 -7.56 2.12
N PHE A 148 13.30 -7.98 3.23
CA PHE A 148 12.69 -7.96 4.55
C PHE A 148 13.30 -6.86 5.41
N VAL A 149 12.45 -6.12 6.12
CA VAL A 149 12.86 -5.05 7.01
C VAL A 149 12.73 -5.54 8.45
N ARG A 150 13.80 -5.41 9.23
CA ARG A 150 13.85 -5.80 10.63
C ARG A 150 14.18 -4.60 11.53
N ASP A 151 13.74 -4.69 12.78
CA ASP A 151 14.19 -3.79 13.84
C ASP A 151 15.52 -4.23 14.47
N GLU A 152 16.04 -3.44 15.40
CA GLU A 152 17.27 -3.71 16.15
C GLU A 152 17.23 -5.02 16.95
N ARG A 153 16.03 -5.54 17.25
CA ARG A 153 15.82 -6.81 17.95
C ARG A 153 15.72 -7.99 16.98
N GLY A 154 15.81 -7.75 15.67
CA GLY A 154 15.66 -8.77 14.62
C GLY A 154 14.20 -9.10 14.27
N THR A 155 13.22 -8.39 14.82
CA THR A 155 11.80 -8.59 14.51
C THR A 155 11.54 -8.15 13.08
N ILE A 156 10.91 -9.00 12.25
CA ILE A 156 10.45 -8.62 10.92
C ILE A 156 9.29 -7.65 11.05
N LEU A 157 9.45 -6.46 10.49
CA LEU A 157 8.45 -5.37 10.52
C LEU A 157 7.64 -5.27 9.23
N GLY A 158 8.16 -5.84 8.15
CA GLY A 158 7.52 -5.83 6.85
C GLY A 158 8.45 -6.28 5.74
N LYS A 159 7.89 -6.33 4.53
CA LYS A 159 8.61 -6.61 3.30
C LYS A 159 8.49 -5.45 2.32
N ILE A 160 9.53 -5.25 1.52
CA ILE A 160 9.58 -4.26 0.45
C ILE A 160 9.95 -4.95 -0.87
N ILE A 161 9.44 -4.44 -1.98
CA ILE A 161 9.61 -5.04 -3.30
C ILE A 161 10.31 -4.04 -4.21
N LYS A 162 11.50 -4.40 -4.72
CA LYS A 162 12.18 -3.64 -5.79
C LYS A 162 11.79 -4.22 -7.14
N ILE A 163 11.35 -3.38 -8.07
CA ILE A 163 10.85 -3.83 -9.38
C ILE A 163 11.77 -3.47 -10.56
N ARG A 164 12.70 -2.52 -10.42
CA ARG A 164 13.75 -2.19 -11.39
C ARG A 164 14.99 -1.68 -10.67
#